data_AF-A0A9E4AKP4-F1
#
_entry.id   AF-A0A9E4AKP4-F1
#
_cell.length_a   1.000
_cell.length_b   1.000
_cell.length_c   1.000
_cell.angle_alpha   90.00
_cell.angle_beta   90.00
_cell.angle_gamma   90.00
#
_symmetry.space_group_name_H-M   'P 1'
#
loop_
_entity.id
_entity.type
_entity.pdbx_description
1 polymer ?
#
loop_
_entity_poly.entity_id
_entity_poly.type
_entity_poly.pdbx_seq_one_letter_code
_entity_poly.pdbx_strand_id
1 'polypeptide(L)'
;MAGAENIPGPCTRCGETLEPGAFFCGNCGTGVTATPGDGRVTLQFMGTTSQAYVWVTWLILLSLVIVPTGWGVASLSRWYVRNVWFSDGTQAWFEGTGGQIWWYFVVQGIVSILGRLYPVLVLVSIFIDPWVNLVVLRWFAQHSRLSSGERTEFTGTYWPLLGLSVLLVLSIFTIIGWAWVLSRLMGWICQNLNIGPRQGVFVGNGLGFLWRGIAMILASLPIVTIPWAWLWFTKWLTRCVVFQDRSATVVHG
;
A
#
# COMPACT_ATOMS: atom_id res chain seq x y z
N MET A 1 -12.99 -38.85 -9.32
CA MET A 1 -11.58 -38.93 -8.91
C MET A 1 -11.37 -37.87 -7.85
N ALA A 2 -11.12 -38.30 -6.61
CA ALA A 2 -11.07 -37.44 -5.44
C ALA A 2 -9.93 -36.42 -5.56
N GLY A 3 -10.25 -35.13 -5.42
CA GLY A 3 -9.26 -34.06 -5.35
C GLY A 3 -8.46 -34.21 -4.07
N ALA A 4 -7.14 -34.30 -4.19
CA ALA A 4 -6.25 -34.26 -3.05
C ALA A 4 -6.41 -32.90 -2.35
N GLU A 5 -7.05 -32.90 -1.19
CA GLU A 5 -7.07 -31.77 -0.28
C GLU A 5 -5.63 -31.46 0.09
N ASN A 6 -5.11 -30.33 -0.41
CA ASN A 6 -3.75 -29.89 -0.15
C ASN A 6 -3.72 -29.32 1.28
N ILE A 7 -3.65 -30.20 2.28
CA ILE A 7 -3.64 -29.83 3.70
C ILE A 7 -2.34 -29.04 3.95
N PRO A 8 -2.39 -27.73 4.24
CA PRO A 8 -1.19 -26.96 4.48
C PRO A 8 -0.50 -27.45 5.76
N GLY A 9 0.82 -27.64 5.68
CA GLY A 9 1.64 -28.04 6.82
C GLY A 9 1.63 -27.01 7.97
N PRO A 10 2.19 -27.36 9.14
CA PRO A 10 2.25 -26.44 10.28
C PRO A 10 3.01 -25.16 9.91
N CYS A 11 2.62 -24.03 10.52
CA CYS A 11 3.26 -22.76 10.31
C CYS A 11 4.77 -22.86 10.57
N THR A 12 5.58 -22.46 9.59
CA THR A 12 7.06 -22.53 9.65
C THR A 12 7.68 -21.68 10.76
N ARG A 13 6.91 -20.79 11.40
CA ARG A 13 7.38 -19.93 12.48
C ARG A 13 6.90 -20.33 13.87
N CYS A 14 5.63 -20.72 14.03
CA CYS A 14 5.07 -21.01 15.35
C CYS A 14 4.51 -22.44 15.50
N GLY A 15 4.54 -23.24 14.43
CA GLY A 15 4.07 -24.62 14.46
C GLY A 15 2.54 -24.80 14.44
N GLU A 16 1.76 -23.73 14.42
CA GLU A 16 0.30 -23.79 14.39
C GLU A 16 -0.21 -24.45 13.10
N THR A 17 -1.18 -25.35 13.20
CA THR A 17 -1.82 -25.96 12.04
C THR A 17 -2.59 -24.89 11.27
N LEU A 18 -2.31 -24.76 9.98
CA LEU A 18 -2.94 -23.76 9.13
C LEU A 18 -4.30 -24.26 8.65
N GLU A 19 -5.30 -23.38 8.64
CA GLU A 19 -6.58 -23.70 7.98
C GLU A 19 -6.36 -23.88 6.47
N PRO A 20 -7.08 -24.79 5.80
CA PRO A 20 -6.99 -24.97 4.35
C PRO A 20 -7.22 -23.65 3.61
N GLY A 21 -6.24 -23.21 2.82
CA GLY A 21 -6.31 -21.94 2.09
C GLY A 21 -5.97 -20.68 2.90
N ALA A 22 -5.47 -20.80 4.13
CA ALA A 22 -5.07 -19.67 4.96
C ALA A 22 -3.89 -18.88 4.33
N PHE A 23 -4.08 -17.57 4.16
CA PHE A 23 -3.02 -16.65 3.69
C PHE A 23 -1.97 -16.36 4.76
N PHE A 24 -2.36 -16.48 6.04
CA PHE A 24 -1.52 -16.22 7.19
C PHE A 24 -1.83 -17.22 8.29
N CYS A 25 -0.83 -17.51 9.11
CA CYS A 25 -1.07 -18.16 10.38
C CYS A 25 -1.92 -17.26 11.28
N GLY A 26 -3.09 -17.73 11.71
CA GLY A 26 -3.98 -17.01 12.62
C GLY A 26 -3.34 -16.71 13.99
N ASN A 27 -2.36 -17.51 14.39
CA ASN A 27 -1.66 -17.36 15.67
C ASN A 27 -0.50 -16.34 15.57
N CYS A 28 0.48 -16.54 14.69
CA CYS A 28 1.69 -15.69 14.64
C CYS A 28 1.72 -14.66 13.49
N GLY A 29 0.73 -14.68 12.59
CA GLY A 29 0.63 -13.76 11.46
C GLY A 29 1.73 -13.92 10.40
N THR A 30 2.45 -15.05 10.40
CA THR A 30 3.43 -15.35 9.35
C THR A 30 2.70 -15.72 8.07
N GLY A 31 3.11 -15.09 6.96
CA GLY A 31 2.58 -15.42 5.64
C GLY A 31 2.89 -16.87 5.31
N VAL A 32 1.88 -17.60 4.88
CA VAL A 32 2.04 -18.97 4.42
C VAL A 32 2.67 -18.88 3.03
N THR A 33 3.87 -19.47 2.87
CA THR A 33 4.48 -19.58 1.54
C THR A 33 3.58 -20.46 0.69
N ALA A 34 3.08 -19.90 -0.41
CA ALA A 34 2.26 -20.63 -1.37
C ALA A 34 2.96 -21.93 -1.78
N THR A 35 2.21 -23.02 -1.79
CA THR A 35 2.67 -24.29 -2.34
C THR A 35 3.11 -24.07 -3.79
N PRO A 36 4.24 -24.65 -4.26
CA PRO A 36 4.66 -24.52 -5.65
C PRO A 36 3.51 -24.93 -6.59
N GLY A 37 2.93 -23.97 -7.32
CA GLY A 37 1.81 -24.18 -8.24
C GLY A 37 0.55 -23.33 -8.02
N ASP A 38 0.41 -22.57 -6.92
CA ASP A 38 -0.81 -21.78 -6.62
C ASP A 38 -0.98 -20.53 -7.52
N GLY A 39 -0.01 -20.18 -8.37
CA GLY A 39 -0.05 -18.95 -9.21
C GLY A 39 -0.11 -17.64 -8.40
N ARG A 40 0.10 -17.72 -7.08
CA ARG A 40 0.09 -16.58 -6.16
C ARG A 40 1.50 -16.09 -5.87
N VAL A 41 1.70 -14.79 -5.97
CA VAL A 41 2.97 -14.13 -5.68
C VAL A 41 2.79 -13.23 -4.46
N THR A 42 3.51 -13.56 -3.39
CA THR A 42 3.51 -12.78 -2.15
C THR A 42 4.64 -11.76 -2.16
N LEU A 43 4.43 -10.64 -1.49
CA LEU A 43 5.43 -9.59 -1.37
C LEU A 43 6.07 -9.59 0.02
N GLN A 44 7.38 -9.38 0.05
CA GLN A 44 8.14 -9.17 1.27
C GLN A 44 8.93 -7.86 1.19
N PHE A 45 8.84 -7.05 2.24
CA PHE A 45 9.60 -5.81 2.34
C PHE A 45 10.87 -6.01 3.17
N MET A 46 12.03 -5.84 2.53
CA MET A 46 13.37 -6.04 3.10
C MET A 46 14.04 -4.75 3.59
N GLY A 47 13.34 -3.61 3.56
CA GLY A 47 13.90 -2.33 4.03
C GLY A 47 14.28 -2.35 5.51
N THR A 48 15.31 -1.57 5.85
CA THR A 48 15.82 -1.41 7.22
C THR A 48 15.33 -0.12 7.86
N THR A 49 15.35 -0.07 9.20
CA THR A 49 14.88 1.11 9.96
C THR A 49 15.72 2.34 9.69
N SER A 50 17.05 2.17 9.56
CA SER A 50 17.96 3.27 9.26
C SER A 50 17.71 3.88 7.89
N GLN A 51 17.48 3.04 6.86
CA GLN A 51 17.13 3.53 5.54
C GLN A 51 15.77 4.22 5.53
N ALA A 52 14.77 3.64 6.20
CA ALA A 52 13.46 4.26 6.33
C ALA A 52 13.56 5.66 6.94
N TYR A 53 14.37 5.81 8.01
CA TYR A 53 14.62 7.10 8.64
C TYR A 53 15.22 8.12 7.66
N VAL A 54 16.28 7.74 6.94
CA VAL A 54 16.93 8.63 5.97
C VAL A 54 15.95 9.10 4.90
N TRP A 55 15.19 8.19 4.28
CA TRP A 55 14.30 8.54 3.16
C TRP A 55 13.03 9.26 3.60
N VAL A 56 12.47 8.92 4.76
CA VAL A 56 11.30 9.65 5.32
C VAL A 56 11.71 11.05 5.76
N THR A 57 12.85 11.20 6.46
CA THR A 57 13.37 12.52 6.84
C THR A 57 13.69 13.34 5.58
N TRP A 58 14.26 12.72 4.54
CA TRP A 58 14.49 13.39 3.26
C TRP A 58 13.19 13.89 2.62
N LEU A 59 12.13 13.06 2.60
CA LEU A 59 10.81 13.49 2.13
C LEU A 59 10.26 14.66 2.94
N ILE A 60 10.36 14.61 4.28
CA ILE A 60 9.88 15.68 5.16
C ILE A 60 10.61 16.99 4.87
N LEU A 61 11.95 16.95 4.78
CA LEU A 61 12.76 18.12 4.47
C LEU A 61 12.40 18.72 3.11
N LEU A 62 12.23 17.88 2.08
CA LEU A 62 11.81 18.36 0.77
C LEU A 62 10.37 18.88 0.78
N SER A 63 9.48 18.35 1.62
CA SER A 63 8.09 18.81 1.73
C SER A 63 7.92 20.16 2.43
N LEU A 64 8.96 20.67 3.10
CA LEU A 64 8.98 22.06 3.62
C LEU A 64 8.88 23.08 2.48
N VAL A 65 9.27 22.68 1.27
CA VAL A 65 9.11 23.46 0.05
C VAL A 65 8.20 22.67 -0.89
N ILE A 66 7.09 23.28 -1.33
CA ILE A 66 6.07 22.56 -2.10
C ILE A 66 6.65 21.89 -3.37
N VAL A 67 7.54 22.60 -4.08
CA VAL A 67 8.12 22.13 -5.35
C VAL A 67 9.00 20.86 -5.17
N PRO A 68 10.03 20.84 -4.30
CA PRO A 68 10.86 19.65 -4.08
C PRO A 68 10.13 18.39 -3.60
N THR A 69 8.92 18.50 -3.06
CA THR A 69 8.09 17.35 -2.61
C THR A 69 8.03 16.23 -3.65
N GLY A 70 7.89 16.55 -4.93
CA GLY A 70 7.83 15.54 -6.00
C GLY A 70 9.10 14.68 -6.09
N TRP A 71 10.29 15.27 -5.86
CA TRP A 71 11.55 14.54 -5.82
C TRP A 71 11.69 13.69 -4.56
N GLY A 72 11.14 14.16 -3.43
CA GLY A 72 11.04 13.38 -2.20
C GLY A 72 10.21 12.12 -2.41
N VAL A 73 9.02 12.26 -3.00
CA VAL A 73 8.14 11.13 -3.34
C VAL A 73 8.84 10.18 -4.29
N ALA A 74 9.44 10.66 -5.38
CA ALA A 74 10.17 9.81 -6.31
C ALA A 74 11.33 9.04 -5.66
N SER A 75 12.08 9.67 -4.76
CA SER A 75 13.19 9.02 -4.06
C SER A 75 12.71 7.95 -3.09
N LEU A 76 11.66 8.25 -2.32
CA LEU A 76 11.04 7.28 -1.41
C LEU A 76 10.43 6.10 -2.18
N SER A 77 9.77 6.36 -3.31
CA SER A 77 9.23 5.33 -4.20
C SER A 77 10.33 4.41 -4.74
N ARG A 78 11.48 4.94 -5.18
CA ARG A 78 12.63 4.12 -5.61
C ARG A 78 13.14 3.23 -4.50
N TRP A 79 13.32 3.79 -3.30
CA TRP A 79 13.76 3.02 -2.15
C TRP A 79 12.75 1.93 -1.80
N TYR A 80 11.46 2.25 -1.77
CA TYR A 80 10.40 1.29 -1.46
C TYR A 80 10.40 0.14 -2.46
N VAL A 81 10.30 0.43 -3.77
CA VAL A 81 10.23 -0.57 -4.84
C VAL A 81 11.48 -1.47 -4.84
N ARG A 82 12.68 -0.90 -4.68
CA ARG A 82 13.93 -1.68 -4.62
C ARG A 82 14.01 -2.66 -3.44
N ASN A 83 13.27 -2.38 -2.37
CA ASN A 83 13.25 -3.22 -1.16
C ASN A 83 12.05 -4.16 -1.11
N VAL A 84 11.18 -4.18 -2.12
CA VAL A 84 10.10 -5.15 -2.26
C VAL A 84 10.61 -6.36 -3.07
N TRP A 85 10.51 -7.54 -2.46
CA TRP A 85 10.83 -8.81 -3.08
C TRP A 85 9.57 -9.61 -3.37
N PHE A 86 9.50 -10.17 -4.57
CA PHE A 86 8.42 -11.06 -4.99
C PHE A 86 8.84 -12.51 -4.73
N SER A 87 7.90 -13.35 -4.30
CA SER A 87 8.19 -14.76 -4.02
C SER A 87 8.55 -15.59 -5.26
N ASP A 88 8.25 -15.10 -6.46
CA ASP A 88 8.62 -15.72 -7.74
C ASP A 88 10.02 -15.31 -8.23
N GLY A 89 10.76 -14.53 -7.43
CA GLY A 89 12.09 -14.03 -7.78
C GLY A 89 12.09 -12.80 -8.68
N THR A 90 10.91 -12.29 -9.07
CA THR A 90 10.79 -11.05 -9.85
C THR A 90 11.31 -9.88 -9.02
N GLN A 91 12.06 -8.98 -9.67
CA GLN A 91 12.53 -7.74 -9.06
C GLN A 91 11.81 -6.56 -9.70
N ALA A 92 11.56 -5.51 -8.93
CA ALA A 92 11.00 -4.28 -9.44
C ALA A 92 12.00 -3.12 -9.31
N TRP A 93 12.01 -2.25 -10.31
CA TRP A 93 12.69 -0.95 -10.26
C TRP A 93 11.71 0.16 -10.61
N PHE A 94 12.09 1.38 -10.27
CA PHE A 94 11.24 2.56 -10.42
C PHE A 94 11.95 3.64 -11.21
N GLU A 95 11.35 4.06 -12.32
CA GLU A 95 11.93 5.00 -13.29
C GLU A 95 11.35 6.42 -13.17
N GLY A 96 10.40 6.63 -12.25
CA GLY A 96 9.72 7.92 -12.09
C GLY A 96 10.63 9.02 -11.57
N THR A 97 10.34 10.25 -12.02
CA THR A 97 11.08 11.46 -11.62
C THR A 97 10.13 12.50 -11.00
N GLY A 98 10.64 13.29 -10.05
CA GLY A 98 9.86 14.34 -9.39
C GLY A 98 9.36 15.42 -10.35
N GLY A 99 10.11 15.67 -11.43
CA GLY A 99 9.75 16.61 -12.50
C GLY A 99 8.44 16.29 -13.22
N GLN A 100 7.96 15.05 -13.14
CA GLN A 100 6.69 14.64 -13.75
C GLN A 100 5.47 14.97 -12.87
N ILE A 101 5.66 15.10 -11.56
CA ILE A 101 4.54 15.20 -10.59
C ILE A 101 4.54 16.47 -9.73
N TRP A 102 5.62 17.25 -9.71
CA TRP A 102 5.76 18.41 -8.81
C TRP A 102 4.61 19.43 -8.94
N TRP A 103 4.09 19.65 -10.15
CA TRP A 103 3.05 20.64 -10.38
C TRP A 103 1.73 20.28 -9.69
N TYR A 104 1.41 19.00 -9.54
CA TYR A 104 0.21 18.55 -8.82
C TYR A 104 0.29 18.95 -7.33
N PHE A 105 1.49 18.84 -6.73
CA PHE A 105 1.73 19.31 -5.36
C PHE A 105 1.70 20.83 -5.26
N VAL A 106 2.10 21.57 -6.31
CA VAL A 106 1.94 23.02 -6.36
C VAL A 106 0.47 23.43 -6.35
N VAL A 107 -0.37 22.79 -7.16
CA VAL A 107 -1.82 23.03 -7.13
C VAL A 107 -2.40 22.74 -5.75
N GLN A 108 -2.06 21.59 -5.17
CA GLN A 108 -2.49 21.24 -3.81
C GLN A 108 -2.03 22.28 -2.77
N GLY A 109 -0.79 22.74 -2.87
CA GLY A 109 -0.21 23.75 -1.98
C GLY A 109 -0.88 25.11 -2.11
N ILE A 110 -1.18 25.57 -3.34
CA ILE A 110 -1.93 26.81 -3.59
C ILE A 110 -3.32 26.72 -2.98
N VAL A 111 -4.06 25.64 -3.23
CA VAL A 111 -5.40 25.42 -2.65
C VAL A 111 -5.33 25.43 -1.12
N SER A 112 -4.32 24.79 -0.53
CA SER A 112 -4.11 24.78 0.93
C SER A 112 -3.77 26.16 1.51
N ILE A 113 -2.97 26.97 0.81
CA ILE A 113 -2.67 28.36 1.23
C ILE A 113 -3.93 29.23 1.12
N LEU A 114 -4.64 29.16 -0.01
CA LEU A 114 -5.87 29.93 -0.22
C LEU A 114 -6.98 29.51 0.75
N GLY A 115 -7.09 28.22 1.08
CA GLY A 115 -8.03 27.70 2.08
C GLY A 115 -7.79 28.27 3.48
N ARG A 116 -6.55 28.66 3.83
CA ARG A 116 -6.26 29.35 5.09
C ARG A 116 -6.75 30.80 5.11
N LEU A 117 -6.80 31.46 3.95
CA LEU A 117 -7.32 32.83 3.82
C LEU A 117 -8.85 32.84 3.65
N TYR A 118 -9.40 31.86 2.94
CA TYR A 118 -10.80 31.72 2.61
C TYR A 118 -11.28 30.31 3.00
N PRO A 119 -11.83 30.12 4.21
CA PRO A 119 -12.16 28.79 4.73
C PRO A 119 -13.11 27.98 3.83
N VAL A 120 -13.97 28.64 3.05
CA VAL A 120 -14.84 27.96 2.07
C VAL A 120 -14.05 27.20 1.00
N LEU A 121 -12.84 27.66 0.64
CA LEU A 121 -11.98 26.97 -0.33
C LEU A 121 -11.41 25.65 0.21
N VAL A 122 -11.46 25.40 1.53
CA VAL A 122 -11.13 24.08 2.09
C VAL A 122 -12.08 23.00 1.55
N LEU A 123 -13.33 23.34 1.22
CA LEU A 123 -14.25 22.38 0.59
C LEU A 123 -13.79 21.95 -0.81
N VAL A 124 -12.98 22.77 -1.49
CA VAL A 124 -12.38 22.42 -2.78
C VAL A 124 -11.29 21.37 -2.60
N SER A 125 -10.56 21.37 -1.48
CA SER A 125 -9.48 20.38 -1.24
C SER A 125 -10.03 18.95 -1.14
N ILE A 126 -11.28 18.79 -0.68
CA ILE A 126 -11.98 17.50 -0.64
C ILE A 126 -12.01 16.83 -2.03
N PHE A 127 -12.04 17.61 -3.11
CA PHE A 127 -12.01 17.09 -4.49
C PHE A 127 -10.59 17.05 -5.07
N ILE A 128 -9.75 18.04 -4.74
CA ILE A 128 -8.39 18.12 -5.26
C ILE A 128 -7.49 17.03 -4.69
N ASP A 129 -7.55 16.74 -3.38
CA ASP A 129 -6.66 15.77 -2.73
C ASP A 129 -6.82 14.35 -3.31
N PRO A 130 -8.04 13.79 -3.49
CA PRO A 130 -8.22 12.49 -4.14
C PRO A 130 -7.77 12.51 -5.60
N TRP A 131 -7.95 13.62 -6.31
CA TRP A 131 -7.50 13.74 -7.69
C TRP A 131 -5.98 13.70 -7.80
N VAL A 132 -5.27 14.47 -6.97
CA VAL A 132 -3.80 14.42 -6.88
C VAL A 132 -3.34 13.02 -6.49
N ASN A 133 -3.99 12.38 -5.50
CA ASN A 133 -3.65 11.03 -5.09
C ASN A 133 -3.82 10.01 -6.23
N LEU A 134 -4.91 10.10 -7.00
CA LEU A 134 -5.14 9.25 -8.16
C LEU A 134 -4.06 9.41 -9.22
N VAL A 135 -3.67 10.65 -9.52
CA VAL A 135 -2.60 10.94 -10.46
C VAL A 135 -1.27 10.36 -9.98
N VAL A 136 -0.94 10.52 -8.70
CA VAL A 136 0.27 9.96 -8.10
C VAL A 136 0.26 8.43 -8.13
N LEU A 137 -0.88 7.79 -7.86
CA LEU A 137 -1.04 6.33 -7.97
C LEU A 137 -0.83 5.85 -9.41
N ARG A 138 -1.43 6.52 -10.40
CA ARG A 138 -1.24 6.21 -11.82
C ARG A 138 0.21 6.41 -12.25
N TRP A 139 0.80 7.54 -11.88
CA TRP A 139 2.21 7.82 -12.13
C TRP A 139 3.11 6.75 -11.51
N PHE A 140 2.87 6.38 -10.24
CA PHE A 140 3.66 5.37 -9.54
C PHE A 140 3.56 4.01 -10.25
N ALA A 141 2.35 3.56 -10.57
CA ALA A 141 2.15 2.29 -11.28
C ALA A 141 2.77 2.31 -12.69
N GLN A 142 2.61 3.38 -13.47
CA GLN A 142 3.18 3.45 -14.82
C GLN A 142 4.71 3.47 -14.85
N HIS A 143 5.36 3.85 -13.76
CA HIS A 143 6.82 3.97 -13.67
C HIS A 143 7.49 2.87 -12.84
N SER A 144 6.72 1.97 -12.22
CA SER A 144 7.27 0.69 -11.77
C SER A 144 7.50 -0.22 -12.98
N ARG A 145 8.62 -0.92 -12.99
CA ARG A 145 8.98 -1.91 -14.01
C ARG A 145 9.38 -3.19 -13.30
N LEU A 146 8.91 -4.32 -13.81
CA LEU A 146 9.28 -5.63 -13.29
C LEU A 146 10.32 -6.26 -14.20
N SER A 147 11.19 -7.09 -13.63
CA SER A 147 12.19 -7.87 -14.37
C SER A 147 11.57 -8.86 -15.35
N SER A 148 10.30 -9.23 -15.15
CA SER A 148 9.51 -10.03 -16.09
C SER A 148 9.18 -9.29 -17.40
N GLY A 149 9.38 -7.97 -17.45
CA GLY A 149 9.02 -7.13 -18.61
C GLY A 149 7.53 -6.73 -18.65
N GLU A 150 6.74 -7.17 -17.68
CA GLU A 150 5.33 -6.80 -17.58
C GLU A 150 5.15 -5.33 -17.21
N ARG A 151 4.18 -4.69 -17.87
CA ARG A 151 3.80 -3.31 -17.56
C ARG A 151 2.81 -3.30 -16.40
N THR A 152 3.07 -2.45 -15.43
CA THR A 152 2.16 -2.11 -14.34
C THR A 152 1.28 -0.93 -14.77
N GLU A 153 -0.02 -1.08 -14.60
CA GLU A 153 -0.99 -0.04 -14.89
C GLU A 153 -2.01 0.07 -13.76
N PHE A 154 -2.45 1.29 -13.48
CA PHE A 154 -3.50 1.55 -12.51
C PHE A 154 -4.79 2.00 -13.20
N THR A 155 -5.81 1.15 -13.20
CA THR A 155 -7.10 1.37 -13.87
C THR A 155 -8.16 2.02 -12.98
N GLY A 156 -7.79 2.45 -11.77
CA GLY A 156 -8.71 3.05 -10.82
C GLY A 156 -9.35 4.34 -11.34
N THR A 157 -10.63 4.52 -11.01
CA THR A 157 -11.42 5.70 -11.35
C THR A 157 -11.50 6.68 -10.18
N TYR A 158 -11.82 7.94 -10.47
CA TYR A 158 -11.85 9.01 -9.47
C TYR A 158 -12.99 8.87 -8.45
N TRP A 159 -14.19 8.50 -8.90
CA TRP A 159 -15.38 8.49 -8.05
C TRP A 159 -15.30 7.54 -6.84
N PRO A 160 -14.84 6.28 -6.97
CA PRO A 160 -14.65 5.41 -5.81
C PRO A 160 -13.63 5.98 -4.82
N LEU A 161 -12.55 6.58 -5.32
CA LEU A 161 -11.53 7.19 -4.48
C LEU A 161 -12.10 8.39 -3.71
N LEU A 162 -12.82 9.29 -4.38
CA LEU A 162 -13.51 10.40 -3.74
C LEU A 162 -14.52 9.91 -2.68
N GLY A 163 -15.34 8.90 -3.01
CA GLY A 163 -16.30 8.32 -2.09
C GLY A 163 -15.63 7.74 -0.85
N LEU A 164 -14.51 7.02 -1.01
CA LEU A 164 -13.71 6.49 0.10
C LEU A 164 -13.03 7.60 0.90
N SER A 165 -12.57 8.68 0.26
CA SER A 165 -12.01 9.85 0.94
C SER A 165 -13.05 10.57 1.80
N VAL A 166 -14.26 10.79 1.27
CA VAL A 166 -15.38 11.36 2.04
C VAL A 166 -15.76 10.43 3.19
N LEU A 167 -15.86 9.13 2.93
CA LEU A 167 -16.14 8.15 3.98
C LEU A 167 -15.05 8.14 5.05
N LEU A 168 -13.78 8.34 4.69
CA LEU A 168 -12.68 8.45 5.64
C LEU A 168 -12.83 9.69 6.52
N VAL A 169 -13.19 10.84 5.96
CA VAL A 169 -13.46 12.06 6.73
C VAL A 169 -14.66 11.86 7.67
N LEU A 170 -15.76 11.31 7.17
CA LEU A 170 -16.93 10.99 7.99
C LEU A 170 -16.62 9.96 9.08
N SER A 171 -15.67 9.05 8.82
CA SER A 171 -15.28 8.04 9.80
C SER A 171 -14.57 8.62 11.01
N ILE A 172 -14.11 9.89 11.00
CA ILE A 172 -13.54 10.55 12.19
C ILE A 172 -14.57 10.63 13.33
N PHE A 173 -15.87 10.73 13.00
CA PHE A 173 -16.95 10.69 13.99
C PHE A 173 -17.13 9.30 14.62
N THR A 174 -16.53 8.26 14.03
CA THR A 174 -16.57 6.89 14.53
C THR A 174 -15.16 6.44 14.93
N ILE A 175 -14.91 6.18 16.21
CA ILE A 175 -13.58 5.79 16.71
C ILE A 175 -12.96 4.62 15.92
N ILE A 176 -13.81 3.74 15.39
CA ILE A 176 -13.38 2.49 14.77
C ILE A 176 -13.50 2.52 13.24
N GLY A 177 -14.39 3.35 12.67
CA GLY A 177 -14.74 3.30 11.24
C GLY A 177 -13.58 3.51 10.27
N TRP A 178 -12.62 4.37 10.62
CA TRP A 178 -11.45 4.69 9.78
C TRP A 178 -10.66 3.43 9.39
N ALA A 179 -10.60 2.43 10.27
CA ALA A 179 -9.83 1.22 10.04
C ALA A 179 -10.42 0.35 8.91
N TRP A 180 -11.74 0.23 8.82
CA TRP A 180 -12.39 -0.48 7.71
C TRP A 180 -12.38 0.31 6.42
N VAL A 181 -12.49 1.65 6.50
CA VAL A 181 -12.37 2.50 5.30
C VAL A 181 -10.96 2.37 4.70
N LEU A 182 -9.90 2.39 5.51
CA LEU A 182 -8.54 2.15 5.04
C LEU A 182 -8.35 0.74 4.48
N SER A 183 -8.92 -0.28 5.11
CA SER A 183 -8.89 -1.65 4.59
C SER A 183 -9.56 -1.74 3.22
N ARG A 184 -10.71 -1.08 3.04
CA ARG A 184 -11.42 -1.03 1.77
C ARG A 184 -10.66 -0.22 0.72
N LEU A 185 -10.03 0.88 1.11
CA LEU A 185 -9.18 1.70 0.24
C LEU A 185 -7.99 0.90 -0.27
N MET A 186 -7.27 0.19 0.61
CA MET A 186 -6.15 -0.66 0.18
C MET A 186 -6.62 -1.81 -0.71
N GLY A 187 -7.76 -2.43 -0.41
CA GLY A 187 -8.38 -3.41 -1.30
C GLY A 187 -8.73 -2.84 -2.66
N TRP A 188 -9.29 -1.64 -2.71
CA TRP A 188 -9.60 -0.94 -3.95
C TRP A 188 -8.33 -0.60 -4.75
N ILE A 189 -7.27 -0.10 -4.10
CA ILE A 189 -5.98 0.17 -4.75
C ILE A 189 -5.43 -1.12 -5.37
N CYS A 190 -5.40 -2.22 -4.63
CA CYS A 190 -4.86 -3.49 -5.11
C CYS A 190 -5.67 -4.05 -6.29
N GLN A 191 -7.00 -4.00 -6.21
CA GLN A 191 -7.91 -4.49 -7.27
C GLN A 191 -7.78 -3.70 -8.58
N ASN A 192 -7.38 -2.44 -8.50
CA ASN A 192 -7.19 -1.56 -9.65
C ASN A 192 -5.73 -1.48 -10.13
N LEU A 193 -4.83 -2.22 -9.49
CA LEU A 193 -3.44 -2.35 -9.90
C LEU A 193 -3.26 -3.63 -10.73
N ASN A 194 -3.03 -3.46 -12.03
CA ASN A 194 -2.79 -4.54 -12.97
C ASN A 194 -1.29 -4.71 -13.21
N ILE A 195 -0.80 -5.94 -13.14
CA ILE A 195 0.58 -6.31 -13.47
C ILE A 195 0.49 -7.39 -14.54
N GLY A 196 0.48 -7.00 -15.81
CA GLY A 196 0.27 -7.95 -16.92
C GLY A 196 -1.01 -8.80 -16.71
N PRO A 197 -0.90 -10.15 -16.63
CA PRO A 197 -2.03 -11.06 -16.39
C PRO A 197 -2.46 -11.18 -14.92
N ARG A 198 -1.72 -10.57 -13.99
CA ARG A 198 -1.94 -10.67 -12.54
C ARG A 198 -2.74 -9.48 -12.01
N GLN A 199 -3.62 -9.76 -11.06
CA GLN A 199 -4.37 -8.76 -10.31
C GLN A 199 -3.92 -8.72 -8.85
N GLY A 200 -3.89 -7.52 -8.26
CA GLY A 200 -3.62 -7.35 -6.84
C GLY A 200 -4.83 -7.68 -5.98
N VAL A 201 -4.64 -8.50 -4.95
CA VAL A 201 -5.62 -8.80 -3.91
C VAL A 201 -5.05 -8.36 -2.57
N PHE A 202 -5.84 -7.62 -1.81
CA PHE A 202 -5.51 -7.26 -0.44
C PHE A 202 -6.26 -8.20 0.51
N VAL A 203 -5.52 -8.90 1.36
CA VAL A 203 -6.05 -9.88 2.31
C VAL A 203 -6.08 -9.35 3.75
N GLY A 204 -5.73 -8.08 3.96
CA GLY A 204 -5.86 -7.43 5.27
C GLY A 204 -7.31 -7.04 5.60
N ASN A 205 -7.60 -6.88 6.89
CA ASN A 205 -8.92 -6.49 7.40
C ASN A 205 -8.83 -5.25 8.32
N GLY A 206 -9.97 -4.58 8.54
CA GLY A 206 -10.10 -3.40 9.38
C GLY A 206 -9.61 -3.61 10.82
N LEU A 207 -9.84 -4.79 11.42
CA LEU A 207 -9.29 -5.09 12.75
C LEU A 207 -7.74 -5.07 12.76
N GLY A 208 -7.12 -5.51 11.67
CA GLY A 208 -5.67 -5.45 11.49
C GLY A 208 -5.15 -4.01 11.48
N PHE A 209 -5.86 -3.10 10.80
CA PHE A 209 -5.57 -1.66 10.84
C PHE A 209 -5.82 -1.06 12.23
N LEU A 210 -6.92 -1.44 12.89
CA LEU A 210 -7.33 -0.87 14.17
C LEU A 210 -6.27 -1.10 15.26
N TRP A 211 -5.95 -2.37 15.54
CA TRP A 211 -4.98 -2.71 16.59
C TRP A 211 -3.58 -2.17 16.24
N ARG A 212 -3.18 -2.24 14.97
CA ARG A 212 -1.86 -1.72 14.56
C ARG A 212 -1.79 -0.22 14.62
N GLY A 213 -2.88 0.50 14.37
CA GLY A 213 -2.96 1.94 14.58
C GLY A 213 -2.81 2.30 16.06
N ILE A 214 -3.47 1.55 16.95
CA ILE A 214 -3.29 1.73 18.41
C ILE A 214 -1.84 1.43 18.81
N ALA A 215 -1.27 0.31 18.36
CA ALA A 215 0.12 -0.04 18.61
C ALA A 215 1.09 1.00 18.05
N MET A 216 0.81 1.57 16.88
CA MET A 216 1.57 2.68 16.29
C MET A 216 1.54 3.92 17.16
N ILE A 217 0.38 4.33 17.67
CA ILE A 217 0.24 5.50 18.55
C ILE A 217 1.07 5.27 19.83
N LEU A 218 0.91 4.12 20.47
CA LEU A 218 1.64 3.77 21.70
C LEU A 218 3.16 3.69 21.45
N ALA A 219 3.57 3.05 20.35
CA ALA A 219 4.97 2.94 19.95
C ALA A 219 5.55 4.27 19.43
N SER A 220 4.73 5.28 19.13
CA SER A 220 5.19 6.60 18.69
C SER A 220 5.36 7.58 19.84
N LEU A 221 4.98 7.22 21.08
CA LEU A 221 5.18 8.08 22.26
C LEU A 221 6.67 8.45 22.45
N PRO A 222 7.63 7.51 22.32
CA PRO A 222 9.03 7.87 22.13
C PRO A 222 9.27 8.24 20.66
N ILE A 223 9.75 9.46 20.41
CA ILE A 223 10.06 9.93 19.03
C ILE A 223 11.04 8.99 18.31
N VAL A 224 11.97 8.39 19.05
CA VAL A 224 13.00 7.47 18.53
C VAL A 224 12.40 6.18 17.95
N THR A 225 11.21 5.75 18.41
CA THR A 225 10.58 4.50 17.97
C THR A 225 9.60 4.68 16.80
N ILE A 226 9.26 5.92 16.43
CA ILE A 226 8.40 6.24 15.27
C ILE A 226 8.88 5.54 13.97
N PRO A 227 10.17 5.61 13.58
CA PRO A 227 10.62 5.00 12.32
C PRO A 227 10.53 3.49 12.32
N TRP A 228 10.78 2.86 13.48
CA TRP A 228 10.65 1.42 13.65
C TRP A 228 9.18 0.99 13.56
N ALA A 229 8.29 1.71 14.25
CA ALA A 229 6.86 1.42 14.24
C ALA A 229 6.30 1.53 12.81
N TRP A 230 6.66 2.60 12.10
CA TRP A 230 6.29 2.78 10.70
C TRP A 230 6.82 1.65 9.81
N LEU A 231 8.08 1.24 9.96
CA LEU A 231 8.63 0.13 9.18
C LEU A 231 7.93 -1.20 9.49
N TRP A 232 7.63 -1.47 10.76
CA TRP A 232 6.88 -2.64 11.18
C TRP A 232 5.49 -2.68 10.54
N PHE A 233 4.81 -1.53 10.50
CA PHE A 233 3.51 -1.39 9.85
C PHE A 233 3.60 -1.58 8.33
N THR A 234 4.58 -0.95 7.67
CA THR A 234 4.83 -1.11 6.22
C THR A 234 5.14 -2.57 5.86
N LYS A 235 5.97 -3.28 6.65
CA LYS A 235 6.23 -4.71 6.46
C LYS A 235 4.96 -5.55 6.54
N TRP A 236 4.05 -5.21 7.46
CA TRP A 236 2.75 -5.86 7.54
C TRP A 236 1.87 -5.54 6.34
N LEU A 237 1.78 -4.28 5.93
CA LEU A 237 1.00 -3.86 4.75
C LEU A 237 1.46 -4.59 3.48
N THR A 238 2.78 -4.64 3.23
CA THR A 238 3.32 -5.33 2.06
C THR A 238 2.98 -6.82 2.07
N ARG A 239 2.99 -7.47 3.24
CA ARG A 239 2.60 -8.88 3.38
C ARG A 239 1.12 -9.14 3.11
N CYS A 240 0.26 -8.14 3.31
CA CYS A 240 -1.16 -8.24 3.01
C CYS A 240 -1.49 -8.06 1.52
N VAL A 241 -0.51 -7.72 0.69
CA VAL A 241 -0.66 -7.61 -0.76
C VAL A 241 -0.20 -8.91 -1.42
N VAL A 242 -1.10 -9.54 -2.17
CA VAL A 242 -0.85 -10.77 -2.91
C VAL A 242 -1.26 -10.56 -4.35
N PHE A 243 -0.44 -10.98 -5.30
CA PHE A 243 -0.80 -11.00 -6.72
C PHE A 243 -1.27 -12.39 -7.13
N GLN A 244 -2.36 -12.46 -7.88
CA GLN A 244 -2.93 -13.71 -8.38
C GLN A 244 -3.18 -13.61 -9.88
N ASP A 245 -2.93 -14.70 -10.62
CA ASP A 245 -3.23 -14.78 -12.04
C ASP A 245 -4.75 -14.71 -12.29
N ARG A 246 -5.18 -13.83 -13.21
CA ARG A 246 -6.60 -13.60 -13.51
C ARG A 246 -7.30 -14.84 -14.09
N SER A 247 -6.55 -15.73 -14.73
CA SER A 247 -7.06 -16.99 -15.30
C SER A 247 -7.46 -18.02 -14.23
N ALA A 248 -6.87 -17.99 -13.03
CA ALA A 248 -7.23 -18.90 -11.95
C ALA A 248 -8.61 -18.59 -11.35
N THR A 249 -9.11 -17.36 -11.48
CA THR A 249 -10.42 -16.94 -10.98
C THR A 249 -11.61 -17.43 -11.82
N VAL A 250 -11.39 -17.89 -13.07
CA VAL A 250 -12.48 -18.31 -13.98
C VAL A 250 -12.86 -19.79 -13.80
N VAL A 251 -11.99 -20.61 -13.18
CA VAL A 251 -12.20 -22.07 -13.07
C VAL A 251 -13.13 -22.47 -11.90
N HIS A 252 -13.55 -21.50 -11.07
CA HIS A 252 -14.41 -21.75 -9.90
C HIS A 252 -15.74 -20.96 -9.92
N GLY A 253 -16.13 -20.41 -11.09
CA GLY A 253 -17.42 -19.74 -11.29
C GLY A 253 -18.51 -20.67 -11.79
#